data_AF-A0A7U7IF01-F1
#
_entry.id   AF-A0A7U7IF01-F1
#
_cell.length_a   1.000
_cell.length_b   1.000
_cell.length_c   1.000
_cell.angle_alpha   90.00
_cell.angle_beta   90.00
_cell.angle_gamma   90.00
#
_symmetry.space_group_name_H-M   'P 1'
#
loop_
_entity.id
_entity.type
_entity.pdbx_description
1 polymer ?
#
loop_
_entity_poly.entity_id
_entity_poly.type
_entity_poly.pdbx_seq_one_letter_code
_entity_poly.pdbx_strand_id
1 'polypeptide(L)'
;MKALLIRNFKLRRYTLIIYVLLLTLYPFYIMLDSTKFFYLLQSFISPTILIIWILDAGHLFRLNRRLGGNDSYYFYMSLPVSKKQLLNANYITCIVLTLIGTLVISLYAYEADVIEPNSIYFSTAYAFVISNFLSIPIAFSQFTELRRVKVPYGIYVFTIIILVPFLFSIAIVLVNYFVLSQSSFPDLYSYILNIGFLIISIVILIVNYFKQLNKINTRKFKGGSR
;
A
#
# COMPACT_ATOMS: atom_id res chain seq x y z
N MET A 1 -15.01 12.28 -13.78
CA MET A 1 -13.92 11.94 -12.82
C MET A 1 -14.28 12.28 -11.37
N LYS A 2 -14.73 13.51 -11.05
CA LYS A 2 -15.14 13.92 -9.69
C LYS A 2 -16.09 12.93 -9.00
N ALA A 3 -17.17 12.51 -9.69
CA ALA A 3 -18.13 11.55 -9.14
C ALA A 3 -17.51 10.19 -8.78
N LEU A 4 -16.54 9.70 -9.56
CA LEU A 4 -15.85 8.43 -9.28
C LEU A 4 -14.97 8.54 -8.02
N LEU A 5 -14.26 9.66 -7.86
CA LEU A 5 -13.49 9.92 -6.65
C LEU A 5 -14.40 10.01 -5.42
N ILE A 6 -15.50 10.76 -5.51
CA ILE A 6 -16.49 10.86 -4.42
C ILE A 6 -17.01 9.47 -4.05
N ARG A 7 -17.38 8.64 -5.04
CA ARG A 7 -17.80 7.25 -4.80
C ARG A 7 -16.70 6.47 -4.09
N ASN A 8 -15.48 6.51 -4.59
CA ASN A 8 -14.36 5.76 -4.02
C ASN A 8 -14.09 6.15 -2.56
N PHE A 9 -14.09 7.45 -2.24
CA PHE A 9 -13.92 7.92 -0.86
C PHE A 9 -15.14 7.63 0.02
N LYS A 10 -16.38 7.70 -0.49
CA LYS A 10 -17.59 7.24 0.23
C LYS A 10 -17.53 5.76 0.55
N LEU A 11 -17.09 4.94 -0.40
CA LEU A 11 -16.83 3.51 -0.19
C LEU A 11 -15.68 3.27 0.79
N ARG A 12 -14.91 4.28 1.17
CA ARG A 12 -13.82 4.19 2.15
C ARG A 12 -14.05 5.09 3.36
N ARG A 13 -15.29 5.57 3.56
CA ARG A 13 -15.65 6.54 4.60
C ARG A 13 -15.16 6.15 5.99
N TYR A 14 -15.32 4.88 6.37
CA TYR A 14 -14.94 4.40 7.71
C TYR A 14 -13.42 4.41 7.91
N THR A 15 -12.64 4.03 6.90
CA THR A 15 -11.17 4.16 6.96
C THR A 15 -10.78 5.62 7.10
N LEU A 16 -11.39 6.53 6.32
CA LEU A 16 -11.09 7.96 6.41
C LEU A 16 -11.45 8.54 7.78
N ILE A 17 -12.60 8.16 8.35
CA ILE A 17 -13.01 8.58 9.69
C ILE A 17 -11.98 8.12 10.72
N ILE A 18 -11.55 6.86 10.66
CA ILE A 18 -10.53 6.32 11.57
C ILE A 18 -9.20 7.07 11.39
N TYR A 19 -8.78 7.32 10.16
CA TYR A 19 -7.55 8.07 9.88
C TYR A 19 -7.62 9.48 10.45
N VAL A 20 -8.69 10.23 10.17
CA VAL A 20 -8.86 11.59 10.69
C VAL A 20 -8.88 11.58 12.22
N LEU A 21 -9.61 10.65 12.84
CA LEU A 21 -9.67 10.52 14.29
C LEU A 21 -8.28 10.28 14.88
N LEU A 22 -7.52 9.33 14.34
CA LEU A 22 -6.14 9.08 14.78
C LEU A 22 -5.24 10.31 14.58
N LEU A 23 -5.34 11.01 13.46
CA LEU A 23 -4.56 12.24 13.25
C LEU A 23 -4.89 13.33 14.27
N THR A 24 -6.18 13.52 14.57
CA THR A 24 -6.62 14.52 15.56
C THR A 24 -6.23 14.17 16.99
N LEU A 25 -6.17 12.87 17.32
CA LEU A 25 -5.81 12.41 18.65
C LEU A 25 -4.29 12.37 18.89
N TYR A 26 -3.47 12.42 17.84
CA TYR A 26 -2.03 12.24 17.96
C TYR A 26 -1.33 13.26 18.89
N PRO A 27 -1.65 14.57 18.85
CA PRO A 27 -1.07 15.53 19.79
C PRO A 27 -1.36 15.18 21.26
N PHE A 28 -2.57 14.70 21.56
CA PHE A 28 -2.94 14.27 22.90
C PHE A 28 -2.24 12.98 23.30
N TYR A 29 -2.06 12.05 22.35
CA TYR A 29 -1.34 10.80 22.57
C TYR A 29 0.11 11.06 22.98
N ILE A 30 0.84 11.92 22.27
CA ILE A 30 2.26 12.18 22.58
C ILE A 30 2.46 13.02 23.85
N MET A 31 1.51 13.90 24.20
CA MET A 31 1.55 14.63 25.47
C MET A 31 1.50 13.70 26.69
N LEU A 32 0.99 12.49 26.53
CA LEU A 32 0.84 11.51 27.60
C LEU A 32 2.06 10.59 27.75
N ASP A 33 3.05 10.63 26.85
CA ASP A 33 4.20 9.69 26.77
C ASP A 33 4.93 9.46 28.10
N SER A 34 5.05 10.50 28.93
CA SER A 34 5.70 10.44 30.25
C SER A 34 4.84 9.84 31.37
N THR A 35 3.59 9.48 31.08
CA THR A 35 2.62 9.03 32.10
C THR A 35 2.44 7.52 32.07
N LYS A 36 2.16 6.90 33.22
CA LYS A 36 1.79 5.47 33.29
C LYS A 36 0.54 5.14 32.46
N PHE A 37 -0.30 6.14 32.21
CA PHE A 37 -1.49 6.01 31.37
C PHE A 37 -1.15 5.82 29.87
N PHE A 38 0.04 6.24 29.44
CA PHE A 38 0.54 6.04 28.08
C PHE A 38 0.56 4.58 27.68
N TYR A 39 1.15 3.72 28.51
CA TYR A 39 1.27 2.29 28.20
C TYR A 39 -0.10 1.62 28.06
N LEU A 40 -1.09 2.04 28.86
CA LEU A 40 -2.46 1.57 28.74
C LEU A 40 -3.05 2.00 27.38
N LEU A 41 -2.91 3.27 27.00
CA LEU A 41 -3.38 3.77 25.69
C LEU A 41 -2.66 3.09 24.52
N GLN A 42 -1.34 2.94 24.61
CA GLN A 42 -0.50 2.29 23.61
C GLN A 42 -0.95 0.84 23.37
N SER A 43 -1.36 0.13 24.43
CA SER A 43 -1.88 -1.25 24.31
C SER A 43 -3.13 -1.37 23.42
N PHE A 44 -3.92 -0.30 23.28
CA PHE A 44 -5.08 -0.25 22.37
C PHE A 44 -4.71 0.31 21.00
N ILE A 45 -3.82 1.30 20.96
CA ILE A 45 -3.42 1.97 19.73
C ILE A 45 -2.57 1.04 18.86
N SER A 46 -1.58 0.34 19.41
CA SER A 46 -0.68 -0.52 18.63
C SER A 46 -1.43 -1.63 17.86
N PRO A 47 -2.37 -2.39 18.45
CA PRO A 47 -3.18 -3.34 17.69
C PRO A 47 -4.06 -2.66 16.62
N THR A 48 -4.57 -1.46 16.90
CA THR A 48 -5.36 -0.69 15.92
C THR A 48 -4.52 -0.32 14.70
N ILE A 49 -3.28 0.15 14.92
CA ILE A 49 -2.33 0.45 13.84
C ILE A 49 -1.95 -0.82 13.08
N LEU A 50 -1.72 -1.95 13.76
CA LEU A 50 -1.46 -3.23 13.11
C LEU A 50 -2.63 -3.68 12.23
N ILE A 51 -3.87 -3.55 12.71
CA ILE A 51 -5.08 -3.88 11.94
C ILE A 51 -5.20 -2.96 10.72
N ILE A 52 -4.95 -1.66 10.88
CA ILE A 52 -4.92 -0.71 9.76
C ILE A 52 -3.86 -1.15 8.75
N TRP A 53 -2.64 -1.40 9.21
CA TRP A 53 -1.52 -1.79 8.37
C TRP A 53 -1.84 -3.03 7.53
N ILE A 54 -2.36 -4.09 8.15
CA ILE A 54 -2.74 -5.33 7.45
C ILE A 54 -3.92 -5.11 6.51
N LEU A 55 -5.03 -4.57 7.01
CA LEU A 55 -6.27 -4.44 6.22
C LEU A 55 -6.14 -3.42 5.09
N ASP A 56 -5.29 -2.41 5.26
CA ASP A 56 -5.11 -1.34 4.29
C ASP A 56 -3.85 -1.48 3.44
N ALA A 57 -3.08 -2.57 3.58
CA ALA A 57 -2.02 -3.02 2.67
C ALA A 57 -2.57 -3.52 1.32
N GLY A 58 -3.38 -2.70 0.64
CA GLY A 58 -4.07 -3.05 -0.60
C GLY A 58 -5.41 -2.32 -0.73
N HIS A 59 -5.41 -1.00 -0.65
CA HIS A 59 -6.63 -0.17 -0.72
C HIS A 59 -7.54 -0.53 -1.91
N LEU A 60 -6.95 -0.84 -3.06
CA LEU A 60 -7.71 -1.19 -4.26
C LEU A 60 -8.42 -2.56 -4.16
N PHE A 61 -7.87 -3.52 -3.41
CA PHE A 61 -8.56 -4.78 -3.11
C PHE A 61 -9.82 -4.56 -2.29
N ARG A 62 -9.74 -3.73 -1.24
CA ARG A 62 -10.89 -3.43 -0.42
C ARG A 62 -11.92 -2.56 -1.15
N LEU A 63 -11.47 -1.65 -2.02
CA LEU A 63 -12.38 -0.89 -2.88
C LEU A 63 -13.18 -1.82 -3.79
N ASN A 64 -12.50 -2.74 -4.50
CA ASN A 64 -13.17 -3.69 -5.38
C ASN A 64 -14.05 -4.69 -4.63
N ARG A 65 -13.64 -5.13 -3.42
CA ARG A 65 -14.48 -5.98 -2.56
C ARG A 65 -15.82 -5.31 -2.22
N ARG A 66 -15.85 -4.00 -1.99
CA ARG A 66 -17.09 -3.25 -1.74
C ARG A 66 -17.95 -3.02 -2.99
N LEU A 67 -17.41 -3.28 -4.17
CA LEU A 67 -18.07 -3.15 -5.47
C LEU A 67 -18.50 -4.50 -6.07
N GLY A 68 -18.48 -5.59 -5.29
CA GLY A 68 -18.82 -6.94 -5.78
C GLY A 68 -17.62 -7.88 -5.94
N GLY A 69 -16.41 -7.48 -5.52
CA GLY A 69 -15.25 -8.37 -5.46
C GLY A 69 -14.74 -8.79 -6.83
N ASN A 70 -14.94 -10.04 -7.22
CA ASN A 70 -14.58 -10.52 -8.57
C ASN A 70 -15.50 -9.95 -9.64
N ASP A 71 -16.74 -9.64 -9.27
CA ASP A 71 -17.77 -9.14 -10.18
C ASP A 71 -17.76 -7.60 -10.29
N SER A 72 -16.81 -6.94 -9.62
CA SER A 72 -16.64 -5.47 -9.70
C SER A 72 -16.47 -4.98 -11.13
N TYR A 73 -15.96 -5.84 -12.01
CA TYR A 73 -15.84 -5.56 -13.44
C TYR A 73 -17.18 -5.22 -14.09
N TYR A 74 -18.27 -5.96 -13.80
CA TYR A 74 -19.59 -5.69 -14.36
C TYR A 74 -20.12 -4.32 -13.92
N PHE A 75 -19.90 -3.97 -12.65
CA PHE A 75 -20.24 -2.64 -12.13
C PHE A 75 -19.44 -1.53 -12.83
N TYR A 76 -18.16 -1.74 -13.13
CA TYR A 76 -17.38 -0.74 -13.87
C TYR A 76 -17.82 -0.60 -15.32
N MET A 77 -18.25 -1.68 -15.96
CA MET A 77 -18.75 -1.66 -17.33
C MET A 77 -20.10 -0.97 -17.46
N SER A 78 -20.96 -1.01 -16.44
CA SER A 78 -22.28 -0.36 -16.47
C SER A 78 -22.22 1.16 -16.28
N LEU A 79 -21.06 1.71 -15.90
CA LEU A 79 -20.92 3.14 -15.66
C LEU A 79 -20.69 3.90 -16.98
N PRO A 80 -21.40 5.01 -17.23
CA PRO A 80 -21.18 5.86 -18.40
C PRO A 80 -19.93 6.74 -18.20
N VAL A 81 -18.76 6.12 -18.00
CA VAL A 81 -17.49 6.80 -17.74
C VAL A 81 -16.39 6.24 -18.62
N SER A 82 -15.45 7.11 -19.01
CA SER A 82 -14.32 6.66 -19.83
C SER A 82 -13.35 5.79 -19.01
N LYS A 83 -12.73 4.79 -19.66
CA LYS A 83 -11.69 3.93 -19.07
C LYS A 83 -10.52 4.75 -18.49
N LYS A 84 -10.16 5.87 -19.13
CA LYS A 84 -9.14 6.80 -18.64
C LYS A 84 -9.55 7.45 -17.32
N GLN A 85 -10.80 7.92 -17.20
CA GLN A 85 -11.30 8.51 -15.95
C GLN A 85 -11.35 7.48 -14.83
N LEU A 86 -11.65 6.22 -15.13
CA LEU A 86 -11.66 5.15 -14.14
C LEU A 86 -10.25 4.82 -13.66
N LEU A 87 -9.31 4.64 -14.59
CA LEU A 87 -7.89 4.42 -14.29
C LEU A 87 -7.37 5.53 -13.36
N ASN A 88 -7.58 6.80 -13.74
CA ASN A 88 -7.14 7.95 -12.97
C ASN A 88 -7.78 7.96 -11.57
N ALA A 89 -9.08 7.72 -11.47
CA ALA A 89 -9.78 7.73 -10.20
C ALA A 89 -9.23 6.66 -9.24
N ASN A 90 -8.97 5.45 -9.72
CA ASN A 90 -8.48 4.35 -8.89
C ASN A 90 -7.01 4.56 -8.46
N TYR A 91 -6.14 5.06 -9.35
CA TYR A 91 -4.77 5.42 -8.98
C TYR A 91 -4.73 6.55 -7.94
N ILE A 92 -5.46 7.64 -8.18
CA ILE A 92 -5.53 8.77 -7.24
C ILE A 92 -6.08 8.32 -5.89
N THR A 93 -7.15 7.52 -5.89
CA THR A 93 -7.72 6.98 -4.65
C THR A 93 -6.69 6.17 -3.88
N CYS A 94 -5.96 5.27 -4.56
CA CYS A 94 -4.94 4.45 -3.94
C CYS A 94 -3.83 5.33 -3.35
N ILE A 95 -3.27 6.25 -4.12
CA ILE A 95 -2.18 7.14 -3.68
C ILE A 95 -2.62 7.96 -2.47
N VAL A 96 -3.76 8.65 -2.53
CA VAL A 96 -4.24 9.50 -1.44
C VAL A 96 -4.46 8.71 -0.16
N LEU A 97 -5.14 7.56 -0.23
CA LEU A 97 -5.36 6.72 0.95
C LEU A 97 -4.06 6.16 1.51
N THR A 98 -3.11 5.80 0.63
CA THR A 98 -1.79 5.29 1.05
C THR A 98 -1.02 6.38 1.79
N LEU A 99 -0.99 7.61 1.28
CA LEU A 99 -0.27 8.72 1.91
C LEU A 99 -0.85 9.05 3.28
N ILE A 100 -2.18 9.16 3.40
CA ILE A 100 -2.83 9.43 4.70
C ILE A 100 -2.58 8.27 5.67
N GLY A 101 -2.72 7.01 5.21
CA GLY A 101 -2.49 5.84 6.04
C GLY A 101 -1.04 5.73 6.50
N THR A 102 -0.08 6.03 5.62
CA THR A 102 1.36 6.06 5.95
C THR A 102 1.65 7.10 7.02
N LEU A 103 1.05 8.28 6.90
CA LEU A 103 1.20 9.35 7.89
C LEU A 103 0.63 8.93 9.25
N VAL A 104 -0.55 8.31 9.28
CA VAL A 104 -1.11 7.73 10.52
C VAL A 104 -0.16 6.68 11.11
N ILE A 105 0.31 5.73 10.30
CA ILE A 105 1.22 4.67 10.74
C ILE A 105 2.52 5.27 11.27
N SER A 106 3.16 6.21 10.57
CA SER A 106 4.43 6.81 10.98
C SER A 106 4.33 7.61 12.28
N LEU A 107 3.17 8.20 12.57
CA LEU A 107 2.96 8.94 13.81
C LEU A 107 2.82 8.00 15.02
N TYR A 108 2.19 6.83 14.84
CA TYR A 108 1.87 5.94 15.96
C TYR A 108 2.74 4.69 16.06
N ALA A 109 3.46 4.33 15.00
CA ALA A 109 4.40 3.21 14.99
C ALA A 109 5.68 3.63 15.73
N TYR A 110 5.63 3.54 17.05
CA TYR A 110 6.83 3.53 17.88
C TYR A 110 7.58 2.22 17.58
N GLU A 111 8.71 2.31 16.88
CA GLU A 111 9.72 1.25 16.67
C GLU A 111 9.18 -0.17 16.41
N ALA A 112 8.14 -0.29 15.58
CA ALA A 112 7.70 -1.60 15.11
C ALA A 112 8.52 -1.98 13.87
N ASP A 113 9.73 -2.45 14.09
CA ASP A 113 10.55 -3.06 13.05
C ASP A 113 10.03 -4.47 12.75
N VAL A 114 9.69 -4.71 11.48
CA VAL A 114 8.93 -5.91 11.08
C VAL A 114 9.81 -7.17 11.18
N ILE A 115 11.13 -7.04 11.05
CA ILE A 115 12.12 -8.12 11.00
C ILE A 115 13.47 -7.51 11.43
N GLU A 116 14.12 -7.98 12.51
CA GLU A 116 15.46 -7.55 12.99
C GLU A 116 16.54 -8.68 13.02
N PRO A 117 16.82 -9.40 11.93
CA PRO A 117 17.94 -10.32 11.88
C PRO A 117 19.22 -9.50 11.71
N ASN A 118 20.12 -9.54 12.69
CA ASN A 118 21.43 -8.86 12.61
C ASN A 118 21.30 -7.36 12.26
N SER A 119 20.43 -6.62 12.97
CA SER A 119 20.23 -5.16 12.83
C SER A 119 19.77 -4.65 11.46
N ILE A 120 19.32 -5.53 10.56
CA ILE A 120 18.61 -5.12 9.33
C ILE A 120 17.16 -4.86 9.69
N TYR A 121 16.68 -3.61 9.56
CA TYR A 121 15.31 -3.23 9.88
C TYR A 121 14.49 -2.89 8.63
N PHE A 122 13.22 -3.29 8.64
CA PHE A 122 12.24 -2.91 7.60
C PHE A 122 11.05 -2.23 8.25
N SER A 123 10.86 -0.96 7.93
CA SER A 123 9.86 -0.12 8.57
C SER A 123 8.45 -0.44 8.07
N THR A 124 7.51 -0.57 9.01
CA THR A 124 6.08 -0.77 8.75
C THR A 124 5.49 0.27 7.80
N ALA A 125 5.90 1.55 7.93
CA ALA A 125 5.44 2.64 7.06
C ALA A 125 5.87 2.43 5.60
N TYR A 126 7.13 2.04 5.38
CA TYR A 126 7.64 1.73 4.04
C TYR A 126 6.93 0.50 3.45
N ALA A 127 6.80 -0.57 4.24
CA ALA A 127 6.05 -1.77 3.86
C ALA A 127 4.61 -1.46 3.44
N PHE A 128 3.96 -0.53 4.14
CA PHE A 128 2.59 -0.10 3.83
C PHE A 128 2.48 0.62 2.48
N VAL A 129 3.43 1.52 2.18
CA VAL A 129 3.47 2.21 0.89
C VAL A 129 3.74 1.22 -0.24
N ILE A 130 4.78 0.39 -0.07
CA ILE A 130 5.22 -0.59 -1.07
C ILE A 130 4.08 -1.56 -1.40
N SER A 131 3.40 -2.10 -0.38
CA SER A 131 2.23 -2.97 -0.58
C SER A 131 1.11 -2.26 -1.32
N ASN A 132 0.75 -1.03 -0.98
CA ASN A 132 -0.31 -0.35 -1.73
C ASN A 132 0.08 -0.08 -3.18
N PHE A 133 1.32 0.37 -3.44
CA PHE A 133 1.77 0.70 -4.80
C PHE A 133 1.92 -0.53 -5.68
N LEU A 134 2.41 -1.64 -5.13
CA LEU A 134 2.52 -2.90 -5.87
C LEU A 134 1.19 -3.63 -6.04
N SER A 135 0.15 -3.31 -5.24
CA SER A 135 -1.15 -3.97 -5.36
C SER A 135 -1.78 -3.79 -6.74
N ILE A 136 -1.65 -2.58 -7.32
CA ILE A 136 -2.19 -2.24 -8.64
C ILE A 136 -1.55 -3.07 -9.77
N PRO A 137 -0.21 -3.03 -9.98
CA PRO A 137 0.44 -3.77 -11.06
C PRO A 137 0.34 -5.29 -10.93
N ILE A 138 0.35 -5.82 -9.69
CA ILE A 138 0.35 -7.26 -9.44
C ILE A 138 -1.06 -7.83 -9.57
N ALA A 139 -2.05 -7.23 -8.89
CA ALA A 139 -3.35 -7.85 -8.70
C ALA A 139 -4.42 -7.36 -9.67
N PHE A 140 -4.26 -6.19 -10.27
CA PHE A 140 -5.28 -5.62 -11.13
C PHE A 140 -4.86 -5.64 -12.59
N SER A 141 -5.69 -6.29 -13.41
CA SER A 141 -5.60 -6.28 -14.86
C SER A 141 -6.65 -5.35 -15.46
N GLN A 142 -6.47 -4.96 -16.72
CA GLN A 142 -7.44 -4.19 -17.50
C GLN A 142 -7.93 -2.91 -16.81
N PHE A 143 -7.06 -1.89 -16.76
CA PHE A 143 -7.44 -0.54 -16.33
C PHE A 143 -8.02 -0.47 -14.91
N THR A 144 -7.57 -1.37 -14.03
CA THR A 144 -8.00 -1.51 -12.62
C THR A 144 -9.42 -2.04 -12.38
N GLU A 145 -10.09 -2.49 -13.44
CA GLU A 145 -11.48 -3.00 -13.37
C GLU A 145 -11.55 -4.46 -12.94
N LEU A 146 -10.61 -5.26 -13.43
CA LEU A 146 -10.62 -6.70 -13.26
C LEU A 146 -9.50 -7.13 -12.33
N ARG A 147 -9.87 -7.58 -11.13
CA ARG A 147 -8.95 -8.29 -10.25
C ARG A 147 -8.53 -9.60 -10.93
N ARG A 148 -7.24 -9.86 -11.00
CA ARG A 148 -6.74 -11.15 -11.48
C ARG A 148 -7.20 -12.22 -10.50
N VAL A 149 -8.07 -13.12 -10.96
CA VAL A 149 -8.68 -14.19 -10.14
C VAL A 149 -7.64 -15.00 -9.35
N LYS A 150 -6.43 -15.15 -9.89
CA LYS A 150 -5.31 -15.89 -9.29
C LYS A 150 -4.63 -15.21 -8.10
N VAL A 151 -4.94 -13.96 -7.76
CA VAL A 151 -4.26 -13.22 -6.69
C VAL A 151 -5.23 -12.98 -5.52
N PRO A 152 -5.34 -13.91 -4.56
CA PRO A 152 -6.14 -13.70 -3.36
C PRO A 152 -5.45 -12.70 -2.43
N TYR A 153 -6.27 -11.88 -1.76
CA TYR A 153 -5.78 -10.77 -0.94
C TYR A 153 -4.88 -11.22 0.22
N GLY A 154 -5.23 -12.30 0.92
CA GLY A 154 -4.42 -12.81 2.03
C GLY A 154 -3.01 -13.23 1.59
N ILE A 155 -2.91 -13.99 0.49
CA ILE A 155 -1.62 -14.40 -0.07
C ILE A 155 -0.83 -13.19 -0.55
N TYR A 156 -1.50 -12.21 -1.17
CA TYR A 156 -0.87 -10.96 -1.58
C TYR A 156 -0.23 -10.22 -0.40
N VAL A 157 -1.00 -10.00 0.67
CA VAL A 157 -0.53 -9.31 1.88
C VAL A 157 0.63 -10.09 2.52
N PHE A 158 0.47 -11.40 2.72
CA PHE A 158 1.53 -12.26 3.27
C PHE A 158 2.83 -12.17 2.45
N THR A 159 2.70 -12.20 1.11
CA THR A 159 3.85 -12.17 0.21
C THR A 159 4.60 -10.84 0.30
N ILE A 160 3.90 -9.71 0.21
CA ILE A 160 4.57 -8.41 0.16
C ILE A 160 5.05 -7.96 1.54
N ILE A 161 4.33 -8.29 2.61
CA ILE A 161 4.66 -7.85 3.96
C ILE A 161 5.72 -8.74 4.61
N ILE A 162 5.63 -10.05 4.44
CA ILE A 162 6.49 -11.00 5.16
C ILE A 162 7.53 -11.59 4.22
N LEU A 163 7.09 -12.21 3.12
CA LEU A 163 7.99 -12.99 2.27
C LEU A 163 9.02 -12.12 1.54
N VAL A 164 8.62 -10.98 0.97
CA VAL A 164 9.52 -10.10 0.21
C VAL A 164 10.63 -9.51 1.09
N PRO A 165 10.33 -8.88 2.25
CA PRO A 165 11.39 -8.38 3.13
C PRO A 165 12.30 -9.50 3.64
N PHE A 166 11.73 -10.67 3.97
CA PHE A 166 12.51 -11.82 4.42
C PHE A 166 13.47 -12.34 3.35
N LEU A 167 13.00 -12.61 2.13
CA LEU A 167 13.86 -13.08 1.03
C LEU A 167 14.96 -12.08 0.69
N PHE A 168 14.65 -10.78 0.78
CA PHE A 168 15.64 -9.76 0.51
C PHE A 168 16.68 -9.61 1.62
N SER A 169 16.27 -9.76 2.89
CA SER A 169 17.20 -9.82 4.02
C SER A 169 18.20 -10.97 3.84
N ILE A 170 17.73 -12.15 3.43
CA ILE A 170 18.59 -13.30 3.09
C ILE A 170 19.55 -12.94 1.95
N ALA A 171 19.05 -12.33 0.87
CA ALA A 171 19.90 -11.95 -0.26
C ALA A 171 21.02 -10.99 0.15
N ILE A 172 20.72 -9.98 0.99
CA ILE A 172 21.73 -9.05 1.52
C ILE A 172 22.75 -9.78 2.40
N VAL A 173 22.30 -10.67 3.28
CA VAL A 173 23.19 -11.48 4.13
C VAL A 173 24.13 -12.34 3.28
N LEU A 174 23.60 -12.99 2.23
CA LEU A 174 24.40 -13.80 1.32
C LEU A 174 25.41 -12.95 0.54
N VAL A 175 25.02 -11.78 0.02
CA VAL A 175 25.94 -10.87 -0.68
C VAL A 175 27.03 -10.39 0.27
N ASN A 176 26.69 -10.03 1.51
CA ASN A 176 27.70 -9.62 2.49
C ASN A 176 28.70 -10.76 2.78
N TYR A 177 28.18 -11.97 3.02
CA TYR A 177 29.00 -13.15 3.29
C TYR A 177 29.94 -13.52 2.13
N PHE A 178 29.44 -13.52 0.89
CA PHE A 178 30.20 -13.99 -0.28
C PHE A 178 31.04 -12.91 -0.97
N VAL A 179 30.64 -11.64 -0.92
CA VAL A 179 31.27 -10.56 -1.71
C VAL A 179 32.06 -9.60 -0.84
N LEU A 180 31.50 -9.16 0.29
CA LEU A 180 32.05 -8.03 1.05
C LEU A 180 32.83 -8.47 2.29
N SER A 181 32.59 -9.68 2.80
CA SER A 181 33.28 -10.28 3.95
C SER A 181 33.31 -9.37 5.20
N GLN A 182 32.30 -8.52 5.38
CA GLN A 182 32.23 -7.59 6.50
C GLN A 182 31.61 -8.27 7.73
N SER A 183 32.23 -8.09 8.90
CA SER A 183 31.80 -8.69 10.16
C SER A 183 30.57 -8.01 10.78
N SER A 184 30.35 -6.73 10.48
CA SER A 184 29.18 -5.95 10.92
C SER A 184 28.26 -5.64 9.75
N PHE A 185 26.94 -5.67 9.97
CA PHE A 185 25.95 -5.18 9.02
C PHE A 185 25.79 -3.66 9.18
N PRO A 186 26.31 -2.82 8.27
CA PRO A 186 26.09 -1.38 8.31
C PRO A 186 24.61 -1.01 8.13
N ASP A 187 24.17 0.03 8.85
CA ASP A 187 22.85 0.67 8.74
C ASP A 187 22.48 1.05 7.30
N LEU A 188 23.50 1.22 6.44
CA LEU A 188 23.38 1.42 5.00
C LEU A 188 22.47 0.37 4.34
N TYR A 189 22.52 -0.90 4.78
CA TYR A 189 21.69 -1.96 4.21
C TYR A 189 20.21 -1.75 4.50
N SER A 190 19.84 -1.36 5.73
CA SER A 190 18.47 -1.02 6.08
C SER A 190 17.98 0.20 5.28
N TYR A 191 18.87 1.17 5.04
CA TYR A 191 18.55 2.35 4.22
C TYR A 191 18.28 1.96 2.76
N ILE A 192 19.15 1.12 2.17
CA ILE A 192 18.98 0.57 0.81
C ILE A 192 17.68 -0.24 0.73
N LEU A 193 17.36 -1.03 1.74
CA LEU A 193 16.16 -1.87 1.77
C LEU A 193 14.90 -0.99 1.84
N ASN A 194 14.80 -0.06 2.78
CA ASN A 194 13.60 0.78 2.92
C ASN A 194 13.44 1.73 1.72
N ILE A 195 14.45 2.55 1.43
CA ILE A 195 14.36 3.60 0.40
C ILE A 195 14.44 3.01 -1.01
N GLY A 196 15.32 2.04 -1.24
CA GLY A 196 15.46 1.40 -2.55
C GLY A 196 14.16 0.74 -3.00
N PHE A 197 13.50 -0.03 -2.11
CA PHE A 197 12.21 -0.61 -2.44
C PHE A 197 11.09 0.42 -2.62
N LEU A 198 11.09 1.49 -1.83
CA LEU A 198 10.15 2.58 -2.00
C LEU A 198 10.27 3.17 -3.41
N ILE A 199 11.49 3.50 -3.84
CA ILE A 199 11.76 4.04 -5.18
C ILE A 199 11.31 3.06 -6.26
N ILE A 200 11.68 1.78 -6.13
CA ILE A 200 11.27 0.73 -7.07
C ILE A 200 9.75 0.63 -7.16
N SER A 201 9.05 0.65 -6.03
CA SER A 201 7.58 0.55 -5.99
C SER A 201 6.90 1.74 -6.69
N ILE A 202 7.44 2.96 -6.51
CA ILE A 202 6.97 4.18 -7.17
C ILE A 202 7.19 4.07 -8.68
N VAL A 203 8.40 3.68 -9.10
CA VAL A 203 8.72 3.52 -10.53
C VAL A 203 7.80 2.50 -11.18
N ILE A 204 7.60 1.34 -10.55
CA ILE A 204 6.69 0.30 -11.06
C ILE A 204 5.25 0.83 -11.16
N LEU A 205 4.77 1.58 -10.17
CA LEU A 205 3.44 2.17 -10.20
C LEU A 205 3.28 3.14 -11.39
N ILE A 206 4.25 4.03 -11.59
CA ILE A 206 4.26 5.02 -12.68
C ILE A 206 4.32 4.33 -14.04
N VAL A 207 5.26 3.39 -14.23
CA VAL A 207 5.40 2.63 -15.48
C VAL A 207 4.12 1.87 -15.80
N ASN A 208 3.49 1.24 -14.79
CA ASN A 208 2.23 0.53 -14.98
C ASN A 208 1.08 1.47 -15.36
N TYR A 209 1.02 2.67 -14.77
CA TYR A 209 0.05 3.69 -15.15
C TYR A 209 0.17 4.07 -16.63
N PHE A 210 1.38 4.42 -17.08
CA PHE A 210 1.62 4.79 -18.49
C PHE A 210 1.38 3.63 -19.45
N LYS A 211 1.78 2.40 -19.07
CA LYS A 211 1.47 1.19 -19.85
C LYS A 211 -0.04 0.98 -20.02
N GLN A 212 -0.82 1.20 -18.97
CA GLN A 212 -2.28 1.09 -19.03
C GLN A 212 -2.89 2.23 -19.84
N LEU A 213 -2.41 3.46 -19.68
CA LEU A 213 -2.87 4.62 -20.45
C LEU A 213 -2.63 4.45 -21.95
N ASN A 214 -1.43 3.99 -22.34
CA ASN A 214 -1.10 3.71 -23.74
C ASN A 214 -1.99 2.62 -24.34
N LYS A 215 -2.34 1.59 -23.56
CA LYS A 215 -3.32 0.57 -23.97
C LYS A 215 -4.72 1.13 -24.18
N ILE A 216 -5.15 2.11 -23.39
CA ILE A 216 -6.45 2.79 -23.59
C ILE A 216 -6.42 3.58 -24.90
N ASN A 217 -5.36 4.38 -25.10
CA ASN A 217 -5.24 5.23 -26.28
C ASN A 217 -5.17 4.38 -27.56
N THR A 218 -4.32 3.35 -27.60
CA THR A 218 -4.21 2.45 -28.77
C THR A 218 -5.51 1.69 -29.07
N ARG A 219 -6.28 1.27 -28.06
CA ARG A 219 -7.60 0.67 -28.28
C ARG A 219 -8.63 1.66 -28.82
N LYS A 220 -8.59 2.93 -28.38
CA LYS A 220 -9.41 3.99 -28.99
C LYS A 220 -9.03 4.26 -30.45
N PHE A 221 -7.75 4.16 -30.81
CA PHE A 221 -7.30 4.32 -32.19
C PHE A 221 -7.65 3.13 -33.08
N LYS A 222 -7.70 1.90 -32.54
CA LYS A 222 -8.08 0.69 -33.29
C LYS A 222 -9.60 0.43 -33.33
N GLY A 223 -10.35 0.96 -32.38
CA GLY A 223 -11.81 0.96 -32.37
C GLY A 223 -12.34 2.32 -32.79
N GLY A 224 -12.47 2.54 -34.09
CA GLY A 224 -13.20 3.69 -34.61
C GLY A 224 -14.59 3.75 -33.98
N SER A 225 -14.99 4.95 -33.57
CA SER A 225 -16.34 5.37 -33.18
C SER A 225 -17.42 4.28 -33.23
N ARG A 226 -17.69 3.62 -32.10
CA ARG A 226 -19.04 3.18 -31.68
C ARG A 226 -19.11 3.20 -30.16
#